data_AF-A0A0B7BXH5-F1
#
_entry.id   AF-A0A0B7BXH5-F1
#
_cell.length_a   1.000
_cell.length_b   1.000
_cell.length_c   1.000
_cell.angle_alpha   90.00
_cell.angle_beta   90.00
_cell.angle_gamma   90.00
#
_symmetry.space_group_name_H-M   'P 1'
#
loop_
_entity.id
_entity.type
_entity.pdbx_description
1 polymer ?
#
loop_
_entity_poly.entity_id
_entity_poly.type
_entity_poly.pdbx_seq_one_letter_code
_entity_poly.pdbx_strand_id
1 'polypeptide(L)'
;ERMCNYHYQGFIDSIRELQQVSGDATKLKGEIQGLNRELQASCDPLLSKGDQLVKCRKVQKNITLAIESLSLCLPVLEMYGKLQEQMKSKRYYPALKTLEQLEHTYLPRVINHWFSQTM
;
A
#
# COMPACT_ATOMS: atom_id res chain seq x y z
N GLU A 1 -24.17 42.02 -62.64
CA GLU A 1 -22.80 41.53 -62.32
C GLU A 1 -22.35 41.72 -60.86
N ARG A 2 -22.65 42.85 -60.18
CA ARG A 2 -22.27 43.06 -58.76
C ARG A 2 -22.84 42.04 -57.75
N MET A 3 -24.06 41.55 -57.97
CA MET A 3 -24.73 40.59 -57.08
C MET A 3 -24.07 39.18 -57.12
N CYS A 4 -23.61 38.75 -58.29
CA CYS A 4 -22.93 37.46 -58.45
C CYS A 4 -21.55 37.46 -57.77
N ASN A 5 -20.84 38.59 -57.84
CA ASN A 5 -19.52 38.76 -57.22
C ASN A 5 -19.59 38.77 -55.67
N TYR A 6 -20.65 39.36 -55.10
CA TYR A 6 -20.87 39.37 -53.64
C TYR A 6 -21.12 37.97 -53.06
N HIS A 7 -21.94 37.16 -53.74
CA HIS A 7 -22.21 35.78 -53.30
C HIS A 7 -21.00 34.85 -53.47
N TYR A 8 -20.21 35.02 -54.53
CA TYR A 8 -18.96 34.28 -54.69
C TYR A 8 -17.91 34.68 -53.64
N GLN A 9 -17.80 35.96 -53.31
CA GLN A 9 -16.87 36.42 -52.28
C GLN A 9 -17.25 35.90 -50.89
N GLY A 10 -18.53 36.00 -50.51
CA GLY A 10 -19.01 35.44 -49.23
C GLY A 10 -18.80 33.93 -49.12
N PHE A 11 -19.00 33.19 -50.22
CA PHE A 11 -18.70 31.76 -50.27
C PHE A 11 -17.20 31.45 -50.10
N ILE A 12 -16.34 32.21 -50.78
CA ILE A 12 -14.87 32.09 -50.66
C ILE A 12 -14.42 32.39 -49.22
N ASP A 13 -15.00 33.41 -48.59
CA ASP A 13 -14.67 33.80 -47.22
C ASP A 13 -15.13 32.73 -46.22
N SER A 14 -16.33 32.17 -46.37
CA SER A 14 -16.79 31.02 -45.56
C SER A 14 -15.91 29.78 -45.72
N ILE A 15 -15.39 29.50 -46.93
CA ILE A 15 -14.44 28.39 -47.15
C ILE A 15 -13.13 28.66 -46.42
N ARG A 16 -12.60 29.89 -46.48
CA ARG A 16 -11.36 30.26 -45.77
C ARG A 16 -11.52 30.14 -44.26
N GLU A 17 -12.65 30.60 -43.72
CA GLU A 17 -12.96 30.45 -42.29
C GLU A 17 -13.03 28.97 -41.89
N LEU A 18 -13.70 28.13 -42.68
CA LEU A 18 -13.78 26.69 -42.40
C LEU A 18 -12.40 26.01 -42.45
N GLN A 19 -11.55 26.40 -43.40
CA GLN A 19 -10.16 25.93 -43.49
C GLN A 19 -9.34 26.36 -42.26
N GLN A 20 -9.51 27.60 -41.81
CA GLN A 20 -8.85 28.10 -40.60
C GLN A 20 -9.31 27.32 -39.37
N VAL A 21 -10.62 27.16 -39.17
CA VAL A 21 -11.20 26.38 -38.05
C VAL A 21 -10.70 24.92 -38.08
N SER A 22 -10.58 24.32 -39.26
CA SER A 22 -10.02 22.97 -39.40
C SER A 22 -8.54 22.91 -39.01
N GLY A 23 -7.75 23.93 -39.36
CA GLY A 23 -6.36 24.07 -38.93
C GLY A 23 -6.23 24.22 -37.42
N ASP A 24 -7.02 25.11 -36.83
CA ASP A 24 -7.06 25.36 -35.39
C ASP A 24 -7.49 24.11 -34.60
N ALA A 25 -8.51 23.39 -35.08
CA ALA A 25 -8.94 22.12 -34.49
C ALA A 25 -7.84 21.04 -34.54
N THR A 26 -7.08 20.99 -35.64
CA THR A 26 -5.95 20.06 -35.78
C THR A 26 -4.83 20.40 -34.81
N LYS A 27 -4.52 21.69 -34.65
CA LYS A 27 -3.53 22.17 -33.69
C LYS A 27 -3.94 21.85 -32.26
N LEU A 28 -5.18 22.17 -31.88
CA LEU A 28 -5.71 21.87 -30.54
C LEU A 28 -5.67 20.37 -30.25
N LYS A 29 -6.02 19.52 -31.23
CA LYS A 29 -5.90 18.07 -31.10
C LYS A 29 -4.45 17.64 -30.82
N GLY A 30 -3.49 18.24 -31.52
CA GLY A 30 -2.06 18.00 -31.29
C GLY A 30 -1.62 18.39 -29.88
N GLU A 31 -2.04 19.56 -29.40
CA GLU A 31 -1.75 20.04 -28.04
C GLU A 31 -2.36 19.13 -26.97
N ILE A 32 -3.62 18.71 -27.13
CA ILE A 32 -4.27 17.76 -26.21
C ILE A 32 -3.52 16.43 -26.18
N GLN A 33 -3.09 15.91 -27.33
CA GLN A 33 -2.32 14.67 -27.40
C GLN A 33 -0.94 14.81 -26.74
N GLY A 34 -0.28 15.96 -26.90
CA GLY A 34 0.98 16.28 -26.22
C GLY A 34 0.82 16.30 -24.71
N LEU A 35 -0.14 17.09 -24.22
CA LEU A 35 -0.45 17.19 -22.79
C LEU A 35 -0.81 15.82 -22.19
N ASN A 36 -1.61 15.02 -22.89
CA ASN A 36 -1.95 13.68 -22.43
C ASN A 36 -0.71 12.77 -22.30
N ARG A 37 0.25 12.86 -23.22
CA ARG A 37 1.50 12.09 -23.14
C ARG A 37 2.36 12.54 -21.96
N GLU A 38 2.50 13.84 -21.74
CA GLU A 38 3.24 14.40 -20.59
C GLU A 38 2.59 14.02 -19.26
N LEU A 39 1.25 14.07 -19.21
CA LEU A 39 0.49 13.64 -18.04
C LEU A 39 0.70 12.14 -17.77
N GLN A 40 0.60 11.28 -18.80
CA GLN A 40 0.86 9.85 -18.64
C GLN A 40 2.31 9.59 -18.18
N ALA A 41 3.29 10.24 -18.80
CA ALA A 41 4.70 10.10 -18.45
C ALA A 41 5.00 10.51 -16.99
N SER A 42 4.25 11.48 -16.44
CA SER A 42 4.39 11.88 -15.03
C SER A 42 3.56 11.00 -14.07
N CYS A 43 2.40 10.50 -14.51
CA CYS A 43 1.54 9.63 -13.71
C CYS A 43 2.08 8.19 -13.58
N ASP A 44 2.64 7.60 -14.63
CA ASP A 44 3.15 6.22 -14.63
C ASP A 44 4.16 5.92 -13.51
N PRO A 45 5.21 6.73 -13.29
CA PRO A 45 6.13 6.50 -12.18
C PRO A 45 5.45 6.70 -10.81
N LEU A 46 4.49 7.62 -10.71
CA LEU A 46 3.74 7.85 -9.48
C LEU A 46 2.86 6.64 -9.11
N LEU A 47 2.17 6.06 -10.10
CA LEU A 47 1.39 4.84 -9.91
C LEU A 47 2.28 3.67 -9.49
N SER A 48 3.43 3.49 -10.14
CA SER A 48 4.42 2.48 -9.77
C SER A 48 4.93 2.66 -8.33
N LYS A 49 5.19 3.90 -7.91
CA LYS A 49 5.56 4.22 -6.52
C LYS A 49 4.41 3.98 -5.54
N GLY A 50 3.18 4.27 -5.94
CA GLY A 50 1.98 3.92 -5.18
C GLY A 50 1.87 2.42 -4.90
N ASP A 51 2.06 1.59 -5.93
CA ASP A 51 2.05 0.13 -5.79
C ASP A 51 3.17 -0.37 -4.87
N GLN A 52 4.38 0.18 -5.00
CA GLN A 52 5.51 -0.13 -4.11
C GLN A 52 5.18 0.25 -2.67
N LEU A 53 4.53 1.39 -2.44
CA LEU A 53 4.13 1.84 -1.09
C LEU A 53 3.08 0.90 -0.49
N VAL A 54 2.09 0.46 -1.26
CA VAL A 54 1.08 -0.50 -0.80
C VAL A 54 1.74 -1.83 -0.38
N LYS A 55 2.66 -2.35 -1.20
CA LYS A 55 3.44 -3.56 -0.87
C LYS A 55 4.26 -3.36 0.40
N CYS A 56 4.96 -2.23 0.52
CA CYS A 56 5.75 -1.90 1.70
C CYS A 56 4.89 -1.84 2.97
N ARG A 57 3.72 -1.19 2.91
CA ARG A 57 2.77 -1.14 4.04
C ARG A 57 2.26 -2.52 4.45
N LYS A 58 2.05 -3.44 3.50
CA LYS A 58 1.69 -4.83 3.82
C LYS A 58 2.81 -5.52 4.58
N VAL A 59 4.05 -5.38 4.13
CA VAL A 59 5.22 -5.93 4.83
C VAL A 59 5.37 -5.32 6.22
N GLN A 60 5.24 -4.00 6.34
CA GLN A 60 5.27 -3.30 7.62
C GLN A 60 4.21 -3.83 8.59
N LYS A 61 2.97 -4.01 8.13
CA LYS A 61 1.90 -4.59 8.96
C LYS A 61 2.26 -5.99 9.44
N ASN A 62 2.81 -6.84 8.57
CA ASN A 62 3.25 -8.18 8.94
C ASN A 62 4.38 -8.14 9.99
N ILE A 63 5.33 -7.21 9.83
CA ILE A 63 6.41 -7.00 10.80
C ILE A 63 5.85 -6.57 12.16
N THR A 64 4.92 -5.61 12.19
CA THR A 64 4.27 -5.18 13.44
C THR A 64 3.56 -6.34 14.14
N LEU A 65 2.77 -7.14 13.41
CA LEU A 65 2.09 -8.31 13.97
C LEU A 65 3.07 -9.37 14.51
N ALA A 66 4.21 -9.55 13.84
CA ALA A 66 5.27 -10.43 14.31
C ALA A 66 5.91 -9.90 15.60
N ILE A 67 6.21 -8.60 15.68
CA ILE A 67 6.76 -7.96 16.88
C ILE A 67 5.79 -8.11 18.05
N GLU A 68 4.50 -7.85 17.84
CA GLU A 68 3.46 -8.00 18.87
C GLU A 68 3.39 -9.45 19.38
N SER A 69 3.39 -10.42 18.45
CA SER A 69 3.37 -11.85 18.80
C SER A 69 4.62 -12.27 19.58
N LEU A 70 5.80 -11.81 19.16
CA LEU A 70 7.06 -12.10 19.87
C LEU A 70 7.09 -11.45 21.26
N SER A 71 6.58 -10.23 21.37
CA SER A 71 6.50 -9.50 22.65
C SER A 71 5.60 -10.21 23.65
N LEU A 72 4.52 -10.85 23.19
CA LEU A 72 3.66 -11.69 24.02
C LEU A 72 4.37 -12.98 24.48
N CYS A 73 5.25 -13.54 23.65
CA CYS A 73 5.99 -14.76 23.98
C CYS A 73 7.16 -14.52 24.94
N LEU A 74 7.76 -13.33 24.93
CA LEU A 74 8.93 -12.99 25.75
C LEU A 74 8.75 -13.32 27.24
N PRO A 75 7.69 -12.89 27.95
CA PRO A 75 7.51 -13.22 29.36
C PRO A 75 7.29 -14.71 29.62
N VAL A 76 6.71 -15.45 28.65
CA VAL A 76 6.56 -16.91 28.75
C VAL A 76 7.94 -17.56 28.75
N LEU A 77 8.81 -17.15 27.81
CA LEU A 77 10.17 -17.68 27.68
C LEU A 77 11.04 -17.33 28.90
N GLU A 78 10.93 -16.11 29.42
CA GLU A 78 11.63 -15.69 30.64
C GLU A 78 11.21 -16.52 31.86
N MET A 79 9.90 -16.70 32.05
CA MET A 79 9.37 -17.49 33.16
C MET A 79 9.71 -18.97 33.03
N TYR A 80 9.71 -19.51 31.81
CA TYR A 80 10.17 -20.87 31.54
C TYR A 80 11.69 -21.03 31.83
N GLY A 81 12.51 -20.06 31.44
CA GLY A 81 13.93 -20.03 31.78
C GLY A 81 14.17 -20.03 33.29
N LYS A 82 13.42 -19.20 34.02
CA LYS A 82 13.44 -19.17 35.49
C LYS A 82 13.04 -20.52 36.11
N LEU A 83 12.01 -21.17 35.58
CA LEU A 83 11.59 -22.50 36.00
C LEU A 83 12.72 -23.52 35.83
N GLN A 84 13.35 -23.54 34.65
CA GLN A 84 14.47 -24.44 34.37
C GLN A 84 15.64 -24.22 35.35
N GLU A 85 15.97 -22.97 35.68
CA GLU A 85 17.04 -22.65 36.63
C GLU A 85 16.71 -23.10 38.07
N GLN A 86 15.47 -22.92 38.50
CA GLN A 86 14.99 -23.39 39.81
C GLN A 86 15.03 -24.92 39.90
N MET A 87 14.65 -25.61 38.82
CA MET A 87 14.73 -27.07 38.73
C MET A 87 16.19 -27.55 38.79
N LYS A 88 17.10 -26.93 38.04
CA LYS A 88 18.55 -27.24 38.09
C LYS A 88 19.13 -27.03 39.49
N SER A 89 18.67 -25.99 40.18
CA SER A 89 19.08 -25.66 41.55
C SER A 89 18.40 -26.52 42.62
N LYS A 90 17.60 -27.54 42.24
CA LYS A 90 16.81 -28.41 43.12
C LYS A 90 15.83 -27.67 44.04
N ARG A 91 15.44 -26.44 43.68
CA ARG A 91 14.45 -25.64 44.39
C ARG A 91 13.06 -25.98 43.88
N TYR A 92 12.60 -27.19 44.17
CA TYR A 92 11.37 -27.74 43.59
C TYR A 92 10.10 -26.99 44.00
N TYR A 93 10.02 -26.49 45.24
CA TYR A 93 8.85 -25.74 45.69
C TYR A 93 8.70 -24.38 44.97
N PRO A 94 9.75 -23.53 44.87
CA PRO A 94 9.72 -22.35 43.99
C PRO A 94 9.47 -22.66 42.51
N ALA A 95 10.01 -23.78 42.01
CA ALA A 95 9.76 -24.25 40.65
C ALA A 95 8.27 -24.55 40.43
N LEU A 96 7.64 -25.29 41.35
CA LEU A 96 6.21 -25.60 41.27
C LEU A 96 5.34 -24.34 41.23
N LYS A 97 5.66 -23.36 42.08
CA LYS A 97 4.95 -22.06 42.10
C LYS A 97 5.15 -21.25 40.82
N THR A 98 6.34 -21.33 40.23
CA THR A 98 6.66 -20.66 38.95
C THR A 98 5.93 -21.34 37.79
N LEU A 99 5.80 -22.66 37.83
CA LEU A 99 5.02 -23.44 36.86
C LEU A 99 3.52 -23.12 36.93
N GLU A 100 2.94 -23.07 38.12
CA GLU A 100 1.54 -22.67 38.34
C GLU A 100 1.28 -21.27 37.77
N GLN A 101 2.18 -20.32 38.03
CA GLN A 101 2.06 -18.97 37.49
C GLN A 101 2.19 -18.93 35.95
N LEU A 102 3.09 -19.74 35.38
CA LEU A 102 3.25 -19.89 33.93
C LEU A 102 1.95 -20.37 33.28
N GLU A 103 1.35 -21.42 33.85
CA GLU A 103 0.14 -22.06 33.34
C GLU A 103 -1.10 -21.17 33.45
N HIS A 104 -1.28 -20.47 34.58
CA HIS A 104 -2.52 -19.74 34.85
C HIS A 104 -2.47 -18.28 34.39
N THR A 105 -1.28 -17.68 34.24
CA THR A 105 -1.15 -16.25 33.90
C THR A 105 -0.60 -16.01 32.49
N TYR A 106 0.43 -16.75 32.08
CA TYR A 106 1.22 -16.41 30.90
C TYR A 106 0.83 -17.24 29.66
N LEU A 107 0.62 -18.55 29.80
CA LEU A 107 0.16 -19.40 28.69
C LEU A 107 -1.22 -19.02 28.11
N PRO A 108 -2.23 -18.63 28.91
CA PRO A 108 -3.54 -18.24 28.38
C PRO A 108 -3.49 -17.03 27.44
N ARG A 109 -2.48 -16.17 27.61
CA ARG A 109 -2.26 -15.01 26.76
C ARG A 109 -1.72 -15.38 25.37
N VAL A 110 -1.15 -16.58 25.24
CA VAL A 110 -0.48 -17.04 24.01
C VAL A 110 -1.29 -18.13 23.28
N ILE A 111 -2.27 -18.74 23.95
CA ILE A 111 -3.17 -19.79 23.41
C ILE A 111 -3.98 -19.36 22.17
N ASN A 112 -4.16 -18.07 21.95
CA ASN A 112 -4.88 -17.59 20.76
C ASN A 112 -3.99 -17.51 19.51
N HIS A 113 -2.68 -17.75 19.63
CA HIS A 113 -1.79 -17.78 18.47
C HIS A 113 -1.73 -19.17 17.84
N TRP A 114 -1.66 -19.20 16.50
CA TRP A 114 -1.66 -20.42 15.70
C TRP A 114 -0.61 -21.47 16.12
N PHE A 115 0.54 -21.05 16.67
CA PHE A 115 1.61 -21.95 17.11
C PHE A 115 1.33 -22.66 18.44
N SER A 116 0.31 -22.23 19.19
CA SER A 116 -0.10 -22.89 20.44
C SER A 116 -1.08 -24.04 20.21
N GLN A 117 -1.66 -24.17 19.00
CA GLN A 117 -2.59 -25.25 18.64
C GLN A 117 -1.87 -26.58 18.30
N THR A 118 -0.54 -26.60 18.29
CA THR A 118 0.28 -27.78 17.92
C THR A 118 0.99 -28.41 19.13
N MET A 119 0.76 -27.91 20.35
CA MET A 119 1.17 -28.58 21.60
C MET A 119 -0.03 -29.26 22.25
#